data_AF-A0A830B248-F1
#
_entry.id   AF-A0A830B248-F1
#
_cell.length_a   1.000
_cell.length_b   1.000
_cell.length_c   1.000
_cell.angle_alpha   90.00
_cell.angle_beta   90.00
_cell.angle_gamma   90.00
#
_symmetry.space_group_name_H-M   'P 1'
#
loop_
_entity.id
_entity.type
_entity.pdbx_description
1 polymer ?
#
loop_
_entity_poly.entity_id
_entity_poly.type
_entity_poly.pdbx_seq_one_letter_code
_entity_poly.pdbx_strand_id
1 'polypeptide(L)'
;MPKSKRDRPVTLLKTKKKGRAHKEIVVNSIQDSVEKYDSVYVFTFENMRNLKFKKFRDRLKSSSRFFLGSNKVMQIALGRSDADEIKSGLHKISKLLCGDSGL
;
A
#
# COMPACT_ATOMS: atom_id res chain seq x y z
N MET A 1 10.95 38.00 12.99
CA MET A 1 9.85 38.26 12.03
C MET A 1 9.13 36.94 11.72
N PRO A 2 7.80 36.84 11.87
CA PRO A 2 7.06 35.68 11.40
C PRO A 2 7.19 35.60 9.87
N LYS A 3 7.63 34.45 9.33
CA LYS A 3 7.70 34.23 7.88
C LYS A 3 6.32 34.48 7.28
N SER A 4 6.25 35.27 6.20
CA SER A 4 5.03 35.60 5.44
C SER A 4 4.09 34.39 5.35
N LYS A 5 2.96 34.47 6.06
CA LYS A 5 1.95 33.43 6.13
C LYS A 5 0.87 33.78 5.12
N ARG A 6 0.95 33.16 3.93
CA ARG A 6 -0.08 33.32 2.89
C ARG A 6 -1.39 32.71 3.36
N ASP A 7 -2.49 33.37 3.02
CA ASP A 7 -3.82 32.84 3.29
C ASP A 7 -4.04 31.53 2.52
N ARG A 8 -4.63 30.53 3.18
CA ARG A 8 -4.92 29.22 2.60
C ARG A 8 -6.43 29.05 2.59
N PRO A 9 -7.09 28.96 1.42
CA PRO A 9 -8.54 28.79 1.36
C PRO A 9 -8.94 27.50 2.08
N VAL A 10 -9.79 27.63 3.10
CA VAL A 10 -10.28 26.50 3.90
C VAL A 10 -11.52 25.93 3.22
N THR A 11 -11.47 24.65 2.84
CA THR A 11 -12.58 23.97 2.17
C THR A 11 -13.50 23.28 3.18
N LEU A 12 -14.82 23.46 3.05
CA LEU A 12 -15.85 22.87 3.93
C LEU A 12 -16.19 21.40 3.60
N LEU A 13 -15.24 20.64 3.05
CA LEU A 13 -15.47 19.26 2.63
C LEU A 13 -15.70 18.34 3.84
N LYS A 14 -16.66 17.42 3.73
CA LYS A 14 -16.92 16.39 4.74
C LYS A 14 -15.79 15.35 4.83
N THR A 15 -15.00 15.19 3.77
CA THR A 15 -13.91 14.20 3.70
C THR A 15 -12.65 14.72 4.37
N LYS A 16 -12.24 14.04 5.44
CA LYS A 16 -10.96 14.29 6.13
C LYS A 16 -9.80 13.64 5.39
N LYS A 17 -8.62 14.28 5.46
CA LYS A 17 -7.38 13.70 4.93
C LYS A 17 -7.05 12.43 5.70
N LYS A 18 -6.73 11.36 4.97
CA LYS A 18 -6.24 10.12 5.59
C LYS A 18 -4.82 10.34 6.09
N GLY A 19 -4.64 10.20 7.41
CA GLY A 19 -3.38 10.43 8.10
C GLY A 19 -2.55 9.15 8.30
N ARG A 20 -1.64 9.21 9.25
CA ARG A 20 -0.73 8.12 9.64
C ARG A 20 -1.47 6.83 10.03
N ALA A 21 -2.58 6.95 10.78
CA ALA A 21 -3.39 5.81 11.20
C ALA A 21 -3.86 4.93 10.04
N HIS A 22 -4.18 5.51 8.88
CA HIS A 22 -4.58 4.72 7.72
C HIS A 22 -3.42 3.91 7.14
N LYS A 23 -2.20 4.47 7.18
CA LYS A 23 -1.00 3.75 6.73
C LYS A 23 -0.68 2.60 7.67
N GLU A 24 -0.83 2.78 8.97
CA GLU A 24 -0.65 1.72 9.97
C GLU A 24 -1.65 0.57 9.76
N ILE A 25 -2.93 0.88 9.49
CA ILE A 25 -3.93 -0.14 9.14
C ILE A 25 -3.51 -0.94 7.90
N VAL A 26 -2.98 -0.28 6.87
CA VAL A 26 -2.50 -0.95 5.65
C VAL A 26 -1.31 -1.84 5.95
N VAL A 27 -0.35 -1.38 6.76
CA VAL A 27 0.79 -2.19 7.19
C VAL A 27 0.31 -3.44 7.90
N ASN A 28 -0.50 -3.30 8.95
CA ASN A 28 -1.00 -4.44 9.71
C ASN A 28 -1.78 -5.43 8.82
N SER A 29 -2.60 -4.91 7.89
CA SER A 29 -3.35 -5.77 6.95
C SER A 29 -2.44 -6.58 6.03
N ILE A 30 -1.28 -6.03 5.63
CA ILE A 30 -0.30 -6.74 4.81
C ILE A 30 0.39 -7.81 5.65
N GLN A 31 0.80 -7.49 6.89
CA GLN A 31 1.41 -8.45 7.80
C GLN A 31 0.50 -9.66 8.05
N ASP A 32 -0.77 -9.39 8.39
CA ASP A 32 -1.80 -10.43 8.58
C ASP A 32 -2.00 -11.29 7.31
N SER A 33 -1.83 -10.70 6.12
CA SER A 33 -2.01 -11.42 4.85
C SER A 33 -0.79 -12.27 4.51
N VAL A 34 0.41 -11.81 4.83
CA VAL A 34 1.66 -12.57 4.66
C VAL A 34 1.65 -13.84 5.53
N GLU A 35 1.01 -13.79 6.70
CA GLU A 35 0.82 -14.97 7.55
C GLU A 35 -0.21 -15.94 6.96
N LYS A 36 -1.32 -15.43 6.41
CA LYS A 36 -2.46 -16.23 5.93
C LYS A 36 -2.26 -16.85 4.54
N TYR A 37 -1.46 -16.24 3.68
CA TYR A 37 -1.27 -16.67 2.30
C TYR A 37 0.15 -17.21 2.08
N ASP A 38 0.27 -18.27 1.30
CA ASP A 38 1.55 -18.94 1.03
C ASP A 38 2.39 -18.24 -0.04
N SER A 39 1.76 -17.46 -0.91
CA SER A 39 2.41 -16.82 -2.06
C SER A 39 2.14 -15.33 -2.12
N VAL A 40 3.18 -14.56 -2.43
CA VAL A 40 3.12 -13.10 -2.63
C VAL A 40 3.55 -12.79 -4.05
N TYR A 41 2.77 -11.96 -4.74
CA TYR A 41 3.03 -11.54 -6.11
C TYR A 41 3.22 -10.03 -6.16
N VAL A 42 4.14 -9.56 -6.99
CA VAL A 42 4.28 -8.15 -7.33
C VAL A 42 3.79 -7.98 -8.75
N PHE A 43 2.88 -7.03 -8.96
CA PHE A 43 2.43 -6.68 -10.30
C PHE A 43 2.61 -5.18 -10.53
N THR A 44 3.02 -4.85 -11.74
CA THR A 44 3.03 -3.48 -12.24
C THR A 44 1.77 -3.25 -13.06
N PHE A 45 1.32 -2.01 -13.11
CA PHE A 45 0.17 -1.64 -13.91
C PHE A 45 0.39 -0.28 -14.54
N GLU A 46 -0.11 -0.11 -15.76
CA GLU A 46 -0.10 1.16 -16.46
C GLU A 46 -1.56 1.58 -16.72
N ASN A 47 -1.88 2.84 -16.41
CA ASN A 47 -3.22 3.41 -16.64
C ASN A 47 -4.38 2.58 -16.05
N MET A 48 -4.24 2.15 -14.79
CA MET A 48 -5.26 1.34 -14.12
C MET A 48 -6.59 2.12 -13.96
N ARG A 49 -7.69 1.51 -14.40
CA ARG A 49 -9.04 2.03 -14.16
C ARG A 49 -9.75 1.28 -13.05
N ASN A 50 -10.26 2.04 -12.07
CA ASN A 50 -10.98 1.51 -10.90
C ASN A 50 -12.13 0.55 -11.26
N LEU A 51 -12.87 0.80 -12.35
CA LEU A 51 -14.00 -0.05 -12.75
C LEU A 51 -13.55 -1.48 -13.12
N LYS A 52 -12.48 -1.60 -13.91
CA LYS A 52 -11.94 -2.90 -14.33
C LYS A 52 -11.29 -3.60 -13.15
N PHE A 53 -10.54 -2.86 -12.33
CA PHE A 53 -9.87 -3.41 -11.17
C PHE A 53 -10.85 -3.93 -10.10
N LYS A 54 -11.99 -3.25 -9.88
CA LYS A 54 -13.05 -3.76 -8.99
C LYS A 54 -13.57 -5.12 -9.47
N LYS A 55 -13.91 -5.24 -10.76
CA LYS A 55 -14.36 -6.52 -11.35
C LYS A 55 -13.31 -7.62 -11.20
N PHE A 56 -12.03 -7.29 -11.37
CA PHE A 56 -10.92 -8.22 -11.19
C PHE A 56 -10.78 -8.67 -9.73
N ARG A 57 -10.85 -7.72 -8.79
CA ARG A 57 -10.81 -8.00 -7.35
C ARG A 57 -11.98 -8.85 -6.89
N ASP A 58 -13.18 -8.63 -7.41
CA ASP A 58 -14.37 -9.40 -7.03
C ASP A 58 -14.27 -10.86 -7.47
N ARG A 59 -13.67 -11.13 -8.64
CA ARG A 59 -13.43 -12.50 -9.13
C ARG A 59 -12.44 -13.27 -8.27
N LEU A 60 -11.43 -12.59 -7.75
CA LEU A 60 -10.31 -13.18 -6.99
C LEU A 60 -10.46 -13.02 -5.48
N LYS A 61 -11.63 -12.57 -5.01
CA LYS A 61 -11.87 -12.22 -3.61
C LYS A 61 -11.80 -13.41 -2.66
N SER A 62 -12.11 -14.62 -3.16
CA SER A 62 -12.08 -15.86 -2.39
C SER A 62 -10.66 -16.39 -2.19
N SER A 63 -9.77 -16.19 -3.18
CA SER A 63 -8.43 -16.78 -3.17
C SER A 63 -7.32 -15.79 -2.82
N SER A 64 -7.53 -14.49 -3.04
CA SER A 64 -6.42 -13.53 -3.11
C SER A 64 -6.78 -12.16 -2.56
N ARG A 65 -5.75 -11.44 -2.08
CA ARG A 65 -5.92 -10.11 -1.50
C ARG A 65 -4.96 -9.12 -2.15
N PHE A 66 -5.54 -8.12 -2.80
CA PHE A 66 -4.77 -7.06 -3.46
C PHE A 66 -4.55 -5.87 -2.53
N PHE A 67 -3.33 -5.33 -2.57
CA PHE A 67 -2.90 -4.12 -1.92
C PHE A 67 -2.35 -3.12 -2.95
N LEU A 68 -2.97 -1.95 -2.96
CA LEU A 68 -2.52 -0.79 -3.72
C LEU A 68 -2.30 0.34 -2.72
N GLY A 69 -1.08 0.84 -2.67
CA GLY A 69 -0.69 1.84 -1.71
C GLY A 69 0.63 2.49 -2.08
N SER A 70 1.17 3.29 -1.17
CA SER A 70 2.51 3.83 -1.36
C SER A 70 3.53 2.71 -1.27
N ASN A 71 4.37 2.55 -2.30
CA ASN A 71 5.43 1.54 -2.35
C ASN A 71 6.27 1.55 -1.08
N LYS A 72 6.59 2.75 -0.57
CA LYS A 72 7.38 2.94 0.66
C LYS A 72 6.74 2.29 1.88
N VAL A 73 5.40 2.31 1.97
CA VAL A 73 4.62 1.69 3.06
C VAL A 73 4.60 0.17 2.89
N MET A 74 4.39 -0.31 1.66
CA MET A 74 4.39 -1.75 1.37
C MET A 74 5.78 -2.37 1.60
N GLN A 75 6.86 -1.65 1.26
CA GLN A 75 8.24 -2.04 1.55
C GLN A 75 8.52 -2.13 3.05
N ILE A 76 7.96 -1.23 3.86
CA ILE A 76 8.10 -1.31 5.33
C ILE A 76 7.32 -2.52 5.86
N ALA A 77 6.13 -2.77 5.32
CA ALA A 77 5.30 -3.89 5.75
C ALA A 77 5.95 -5.26 5.47
N LEU A 78 6.72 -5.40 4.39
CA LEU A 78 7.41 -6.65 4.04
C LEU A 78 8.80 -6.80 4.67
N GLY A 79 9.42 -5.70 5.11
CA GLY A 79 10.81 -5.65 5.54
C GLY A 79 11.74 -5.10 4.44
N ARG A 80 12.60 -4.15 4.81
CA ARG A 80 13.63 -3.59 3.90
C ARG A 80 14.98 -4.27 4.03
N SER A 81 15.24 -4.86 5.19
CA SER A 81 16.49 -5.52 5.56
C SER A 81 16.18 -6.94 6.05
N ASP A 82 17.18 -7.83 6.01
CA ASP A 82 17.03 -9.20 6.50
C ASP A 82 16.61 -9.29 7.98
N ALA A 83 16.88 -8.24 8.77
CA ALA A 83 16.52 -8.17 10.18
C ALA A 83 15.04 -7.80 10.42
N ASP A 84 14.40 -7.13 9.45
CA ASP A 84 13.02 -6.63 9.58
C ASP A 84 12.00 -7.49 8.82
N GLU A 85 12.42 -8.65 8.32
CA GLU A 85 11.55 -9.53 7.54
C GLU A 85 10.62 -10.37 8.40
N ILE A 86 9.36 -10.45 7.97
CA ILE A 86 8.33 -11.28 8.61
C ILE A 86 8.54 -12.76 8.26
N LYS A 87 8.93 -13.04 7.01
CA LYS A 87 9.29 -14.36 6.50
C LYS A 87 10.55 -14.23 5.67
N SER A 88 11.40 -15.26 5.72
CA SER A 88 12.67 -15.28 4.99
C SER A 88 12.48 -15.11 3.48
N GLY A 89 13.13 -14.11 2.89
CA GLY A 89 13.14 -13.82 1.46
C GLY A 89 12.20 -12.68 1.01
N LEU A 90 11.43 -12.07 1.92
CA LEU A 90 10.52 -10.97 1.60
C LEU A 90 11.24 -9.66 1.25
N HIS A 91 12.47 -9.45 1.73
CA HIS A 91 13.25 -8.26 1.35
C HIS A 91 13.53 -8.20 -0.15
N LYS A 92 13.56 -9.34 -0.84
CA LYS A 92 13.80 -9.39 -2.29
C LYS A 92 12.60 -8.83 -3.04
N ILE A 93 11.40 -9.12 -2.54
CA ILE A 93 10.13 -8.61 -3.08
C ILE A 93 10.02 -7.11 -2.83
N SER A 94 10.45 -6.63 -1.67
CA SER A 94 10.39 -5.20 -1.35
C SER A 94 11.26 -4.33 -2.29
N LYS A 95 12.37 -4.87 -2.80
CA LYS A 95 13.22 -4.21 -3.82
C LYS A 95 12.54 -4.07 -5.19
N LEU A 96 11.58 -4.94 -5.52
CA LEU A 96 10.85 -4.92 -6.79
C LEU A 96 9.69 -3.91 -6.80
N LEU A 97 9.28 -3.39 -5.63
CA LEU A 97 8.21 -2.40 -5.50
C LEU A 97 8.69 -1.00 -5.94
N CYS A 98 8.72 -0.77 -7.25
CA CYS A 98 9.09 0.48 -7.88
C CYS A 98 8.02 0.94 -8.89
N GLY A 99 7.82 2.27 -8.99
CA GLY A 99 6.83 2.86 -9.90
C GLY A 99 5.38 2.53 -9.53
N ASP A 100 4.54 2.33 -10.53
CA ASP A 100 3.14 1.93 -10.37
C ASP A 100 3.05 0.41 -10.14
N SER A 101 3.27 0.01 -8.89
CA SER A 101 3.32 -1.39 -8.45
C SER A 101 2.33 -1.67 -7.32
N GLY A 102 1.78 -2.89 -7.30
CA GLY A 102 0.90 -3.41 -6.26
C GLY A 102 1.29 -4.82 -5.83
N LEU A 103 0.68 -5.27 -4.72
CA LEU A 103 0.78 -6.62 -4.16
C LEU A 103 -0.57 -7.34 -4.26
#